data_AF-A0A6P2EKL9-F1
#
_entry.id   AF-A0A6P2EKL9-F1
#
_cell.length_a   1.000
_cell.length_b   1.000
_cell.length_c   1.000
_cell.angle_alpha   90.00
_cell.angle_beta   90.00
_cell.angle_gamma   90.00
#
_symmetry.space_group_name_H-M   'P 1'
#
loop_
_entity.id
_entity.type
_entity.pdbx_description
1 polymer ?
#
loop_
_entity_poly.entity_id
_entity_poly.type
_entity_poly.pdbx_seq_one_letter_code
_entity_poly.pdbx_strand_id
1 'polypeptide(L)'
;MSVHRRIQGTWIRLDSNEHDDASAHAGEEPEDVEALAHESASAMQVRRAFLYCSLLGFSLYALLGLDDADNKDFVVTHAPGQYVRMLRTAAQLSLTELDQEIGRDAGFIESVEAGDIDLVEYPVQLALDIARSTQSSASRLLKVLEQAAKRS
;
A
#
# COMPACT_ATOMS: atom_id res chain seq x y z
N MET A 1 15.85 24.57 -25.92
CA MET A 1 14.48 24.37 -25.43
C MET A 1 13.73 23.54 -26.47
N SER A 2 13.53 22.25 -26.23
CA SER A 2 12.89 21.34 -27.19
C SER A 2 11.43 21.12 -26.81
N VAL A 3 10.54 21.47 -27.74
CA VAL A 3 9.08 21.37 -27.57
C VAL A 3 8.64 19.99 -28.05
N HIS A 4 8.10 19.18 -27.13
CA HIS A 4 7.57 17.86 -27.45
C HIS A 4 6.05 17.94 -27.59
N ARG A 5 5.49 17.48 -28.71
CA ARG A 5 4.04 17.36 -28.91
C ARG A 5 3.66 15.89 -29.08
N ARG A 6 2.65 15.47 -28.34
CA ARG A 6 2.11 14.09 -28.35
C ARG A 6 0.98 13.99 -29.40
N ILE A 7 1.06 13.01 -30.31
CA ILE A 7 -0.06 12.59 -31.17
C ILE A 7 -0.12 11.04 -31.14
N GLN A 8 -1.28 10.50 -30.77
CA GLN A 8 -1.63 9.07 -30.82
C GLN A 8 -0.54 8.08 -30.37
N GLY A 9 0.08 8.33 -29.21
CA GLY A 9 0.87 7.31 -28.50
C GLY A 9 2.23 6.97 -29.09
N THR A 10 2.69 7.65 -30.15
CA THR A 10 4.04 7.46 -30.71
C THR A 10 4.82 8.77 -30.62
N TRP A 11 6.00 8.76 -29.99
CA TRP A 11 6.86 9.93 -29.91
C TRP A 11 7.67 10.07 -31.20
N ILE A 12 7.39 11.12 -31.98
CA ILE A 12 8.19 11.46 -33.17
C ILE A 12 9.14 12.58 -32.77
N ARG A 13 10.44 12.27 -32.79
CA ARG A 13 11.50 13.25 -32.61
C ARG A 13 11.76 13.91 -33.98
N LEU A 14 11.45 15.19 -34.09
CA LEU A 14 11.84 16.00 -35.26
C LEU A 14 13.25 16.53 -35.00
N ASP A 15 14.26 15.69 -35.21
CA ASP A 15 15.65 16.14 -35.17
C ASP A 15 16.00 16.78 -36.51
N SER A 16 16.49 18.03 -36.46
CA SER A 16 17.28 18.61 -37.55
C SER A 16 18.74 18.53 -37.15
N ASN A 17 19.52 17.90 -38.03
CA ASN A 17 20.97 17.80 -38.11
C ASN A 17 21.72 16.82 -37.18
N GLU A 18 22.19 15.77 -37.86
CA GLU A 18 23.46 15.04 -37.74
C GLU A 18 24.58 15.74 -36.93
N HIS A 19 25.06 15.07 -35.87
CA HIS A 19 26.49 14.72 -35.73
C HIS A 19 26.68 13.68 -34.63
N ASP A 20 27.42 12.63 -35.00
CA ASP A 20 27.93 11.54 -34.17
C ASP A 20 28.83 12.02 -33.02
N ASP A 21 29.07 11.08 -32.09
CA ASP A 21 30.03 11.06 -30.97
C ASP A 21 29.57 11.62 -29.60
N ALA A 22 28.90 10.76 -28.82
CA ALA A 22 29.21 10.56 -27.41
C ALA A 22 28.61 9.24 -26.90
N SER A 23 29.44 8.20 -26.89
CA SER A 23 29.27 6.99 -26.07
C SER A 23 29.17 7.37 -24.58
N ALA A 24 28.30 6.69 -23.82
CA ALA A 24 28.45 6.28 -22.40
C ALA A 24 27.22 6.39 -21.45
N HIS A 25 25.99 6.63 -21.92
CA HIS A 25 24.80 6.55 -21.05
C HIS A 25 23.62 5.80 -21.68
N ALA A 26 23.90 4.70 -22.37
CA ALA A 26 22.85 3.81 -22.87
C ALA A 26 22.47 2.80 -21.78
N GLY A 27 21.33 3.03 -21.12
CA GLY A 27 20.49 1.92 -20.65
C GLY A 27 20.21 1.78 -19.16
N GLU A 28 20.10 2.87 -18.39
CA GLU A 28 19.18 2.81 -17.24
C GLU A 28 17.77 2.98 -17.82
N GLU A 29 17.00 1.90 -17.85
CA GLU A 29 15.56 1.99 -18.07
C GLU A 29 15.00 3.01 -17.06
N PRO A 30 14.06 3.89 -17.46
CA PRO A 30 13.45 4.79 -16.50
C PRO A 30 12.86 3.94 -15.37
N GLU A 31 13.37 4.10 -14.15
CA GLU A 31 12.86 3.43 -12.97
C GLU A 31 11.34 3.56 -12.97
N ASP A 32 10.65 2.44 -12.81
CA ASP A 32 9.20 2.44 -12.74
C ASP A 32 8.79 3.19 -11.46
N VAL A 33 8.49 4.47 -11.64
CA VAL A 33 8.13 5.40 -10.56
C VAL A 33 6.89 4.90 -9.82
N GLU A 34 5.99 4.15 -10.48
CA GLU A 34 4.82 3.56 -9.85
C GLU A 34 5.23 2.38 -8.95
N ALA A 35 6.14 1.53 -9.41
CA ALA A 35 6.71 0.45 -8.59
C ALA A 35 7.45 0.99 -7.36
N LEU A 36 8.27 2.03 -7.54
CA LEU A 36 8.99 2.66 -6.43
C LEU A 36 8.04 3.34 -5.44
N ALA A 37 6.97 3.97 -5.92
CA ALA A 37 5.94 4.55 -5.07
C ALA A 37 5.16 3.48 -4.30
N HIS A 38 4.86 2.34 -4.94
CA HIS A 38 4.23 1.19 -4.30
C HIS A 38 5.09 0.63 -3.15
N GLU A 39 6.35 0.31 -3.43
CA GLU A 39 7.30 -0.20 -2.43
C GLU A 39 7.51 0.79 -1.29
N SER A 40 7.60 2.08 -1.62
CA SER A 40 7.75 3.13 -0.61
C SER A 40 6.51 3.19 0.29
N ALA A 41 5.30 3.17 -0.28
CA ALA A 41 4.06 3.27 0.50
C ALA A 41 3.79 2.01 1.34
N SER A 42 4.12 0.81 0.84
CA SER A 42 3.95 -0.43 1.59
C SER A 42 4.90 -0.51 2.80
N ALA A 43 6.12 0.03 2.68
CA ALA A 43 7.09 0.10 3.76
C ALA A 43 6.81 1.21 4.80
N MET A 44 6.03 2.24 4.43
CA MET A 44 5.66 3.33 5.34
C MET A 44 4.68 2.88 6.41
N GLN A 45 4.78 3.51 7.59
CA GLN A 45 3.74 3.42 8.62
C GLN A 45 2.39 3.83 8.03
N VAL A 46 1.32 3.11 8.36
CA VAL A 46 -0.03 3.35 7.80
C VAL A 46 -0.45 4.82 7.92
N ARG A 47 -0.26 5.44 9.10
CA ARG A 47 -0.56 6.87 9.30
C ARG A 47 0.19 7.75 8.30
N ARG A 48 1.50 7.50 8.11
CA ARG A 48 2.35 8.27 7.20
C ARG A 48 2.01 8.01 5.74
N ALA A 49 1.70 6.77 5.37
CA ALA A 49 1.33 6.40 4.01
C ALA A 49 0.06 7.16 3.59
N PHE A 50 -0.98 7.20 4.43
CA PHE A 50 -2.19 7.97 4.14
C PHE A 50 -1.91 9.47 4.00
N LEU A 51 -1.08 10.05 4.88
CA LEU A 51 -0.71 11.47 4.78
C LEU A 51 0.11 11.76 3.50
N TYR A 52 1.08 10.91 3.19
CA TYR A 52 1.93 11.01 2.01
C TYR A 52 1.10 10.96 0.72
N CYS A 53 0.22 9.97 0.58
CA CYS A 53 -0.68 9.86 -0.56
C CYS A 53 -1.63 11.06 -0.66
N SER A 54 -2.17 11.53 0.46
CA SER A 54 -3.05 12.72 0.49
C SER A 54 -2.32 13.99 0.01
N LEU A 55 -1.08 14.19 0.43
CA LEU A 55 -0.26 15.35 0.03
C LEU A 55 0.07 15.33 -1.47
N LEU A 56 0.29 14.14 -2.03
CA LEU A 56 0.58 13.97 -3.44
C LEU A 56 -0.67 13.91 -4.33
N GLY A 57 -1.87 13.86 -3.74
CA GLY A 57 -3.13 13.78 -4.47
C GLY A 57 -3.43 12.39 -5.06
N PHE A 58 -2.83 11.34 -4.51
CA PHE A 58 -3.07 9.95 -4.91
C PHE A 58 -3.87 9.18 -3.85
N SER A 59 -4.59 8.16 -4.28
CA SER A 59 -5.23 7.20 -3.37
C SER A 59 -4.24 6.11 -3.01
N LEU A 60 -4.02 5.86 -1.71
CA LEU A 60 -3.22 4.72 -1.25
C LEU A 60 -3.80 3.40 -1.78
N TYR A 61 -5.12 3.29 -1.88
CA TYR A 61 -5.78 2.10 -2.43
C TYR A 61 -5.44 1.91 -3.91
N ALA A 62 -5.46 2.97 -4.71
CA ALA A 62 -5.09 2.89 -6.12
C ALA A 62 -3.62 2.52 -6.31
N LEU A 63 -2.74 3.11 -5.50
CA LEU A 63 -1.29 2.82 -5.50
C LEU A 63 -0.99 1.35 -5.16
N LEU A 64 -1.82 0.74 -4.31
CA LEU A 64 -1.68 -0.66 -3.92
C LEU A 64 -2.47 -1.62 -4.83
N GLY A 65 -3.16 -1.12 -5.86
CA GLY A 65 -4.02 -1.94 -6.73
C GLY A 65 -5.26 -2.51 -6.03
N LEU A 66 -5.73 -1.85 -4.97
CA LEU A 66 -6.84 -2.28 -4.10
C LEU A 66 -8.18 -1.57 -4.39
N ASP A 67 -8.28 -0.91 -5.54
CA ASP A 67 -9.47 -0.15 -5.93
C ASP A 67 -10.55 -1.08 -6.49
N ASP A 68 -11.13 -1.89 -5.60
CA ASP A 68 -12.18 -2.86 -5.94
C ASP A 68 -13.59 -2.31 -5.71
N ALA A 69 -14.54 -2.80 -6.53
CA ALA A 69 -15.95 -2.40 -6.48
C ALA A 69 -16.64 -2.73 -5.14
N ASP A 70 -16.21 -3.79 -4.45
CA ASP A 70 -16.74 -4.30 -3.17
C ASP A 70 -16.52 -3.38 -1.97
N ASN A 71 -15.85 -2.25 -2.21
CA ASN A 71 -15.44 -1.32 -1.17
C ASN A 71 -16.48 -0.23 -0.90
N LYS A 72 -17.43 0.01 -1.81
CA LYS A 72 -18.38 1.14 -1.71
C LYS A 72 -19.36 1.03 -0.55
N ASP A 73 -19.73 -0.19 -0.17
CA ASP A 73 -20.74 -0.44 0.88
C ASP A 73 -20.13 -0.77 2.25
N PHE A 74 -18.80 -0.77 2.37
CA PHE A 74 -18.15 -1.09 3.63
C PHE A 74 -18.14 0.11 4.58
N VAL A 75 -18.83 -0.05 5.72
CA VAL A 75 -18.83 0.91 6.83
C VAL A 75 -17.95 0.39 7.95
N VAL A 76 -17.01 1.23 8.39
CA VAL A 76 -16.12 0.91 9.52
C VAL A 76 -16.90 0.99 10.82
N THR A 77 -17.16 -0.17 11.42
CA THR A 77 -17.91 -0.31 12.68
C THR A 77 -17.06 -0.80 13.86
N HIS A 78 -15.89 -1.36 13.59
CA HIS A 78 -15.01 -1.96 14.59
C HIS A 78 -13.75 -1.13 14.80
N ALA A 79 -13.19 -1.17 16.01
CA ALA A 79 -11.82 -0.72 16.24
C ALA A 79 -10.83 -1.68 15.55
N PRO A 80 -9.61 -1.24 15.18
CA PRO A 80 -8.62 -2.08 14.50
C PRO A 80 -8.41 -3.46 15.13
N GLY A 81 -8.14 -3.53 16.45
CA GLY A 81 -7.94 -4.80 17.16
C GLY A 81 -9.15 -5.73 17.11
N GLN A 82 -10.37 -5.18 17.25
CA GLN A 82 -11.61 -5.96 17.15
C GLN A 82 -11.83 -6.50 15.74
N TYR A 83 -11.49 -5.70 14.72
CA TYR A 83 -11.60 -6.13 13.33
C TYR A 83 -10.60 -7.25 13.02
N VAL A 84 -9.34 -7.12 13.45
CA VAL A 84 -8.34 -8.19 13.31
C VAL A 84 -8.78 -9.48 14.01
N ARG A 85 -9.33 -9.38 15.23
CA ARG A 85 -9.91 -10.53 15.92
C ARG A 85 -10.99 -11.22 15.09
N MET A 86 -11.93 -10.44 14.55
CA MET A 86 -12.99 -10.97 13.68
C MET A 86 -12.39 -11.72 12.47
N LEU A 87 -11.45 -11.09 11.76
CA LEU A 87 -10.78 -11.70 10.60
C LEU A 87 -10.08 -13.01 10.95
N ARG A 88 -9.26 -13.00 12.01
CA ARG A 88 -8.54 -14.19 12.49
C ARG A 88 -9.50 -15.32 12.86
N THR A 89 -10.55 -15.02 13.63
CA THR A 89 -11.55 -16.02 14.03
C THR A 89 -12.32 -16.59 12.84
N ALA A 90 -12.64 -15.77 11.84
CA ALA A 90 -13.32 -16.22 10.63
C ALA A 90 -12.42 -17.14 9.79
N ALA A 91 -11.11 -16.85 9.75
CA ALA A 91 -10.09 -17.69 9.12
C ALA A 91 -9.72 -18.94 9.95
N GLN A 92 -10.28 -19.10 11.16
CA GLN A 92 -9.99 -20.20 12.08
C GLN A 92 -8.51 -20.31 12.47
N LEU A 93 -7.78 -19.20 12.46
CA LEU A 93 -6.37 -19.14 12.85
C LEU A 93 -6.25 -18.95 14.37
N SER A 94 -5.34 -19.67 14.98
CA SER A 94 -4.84 -19.36 16.32
C SER A 94 -4.03 -18.06 16.31
N LEU A 95 -3.84 -17.47 17.49
CA LEU A 95 -3.00 -16.26 17.65
C LEU A 95 -1.57 -16.53 17.15
N THR A 96 -1.00 -17.66 17.56
CA THR A 96 0.36 -18.08 17.23
C THR A 96 0.55 -18.41 15.75
N GLU A 97 -0.46 -18.99 15.10
CA GLU A 97 -0.40 -19.24 13.64
C GLU A 97 -0.37 -17.92 12.88
N LEU A 98 -1.23 -16.97 13.23
CA LEU A 98 -1.24 -15.68 12.56
C LEU A 98 0.07 -14.90 12.80
N ASP A 99 0.61 -14.92 14.03
CA ASP A 99 1.93 -14.32 14.34
C ASP A 99 3.03 -14.90 13.41
N GLN A 100 3.04 -16.23 13.21
CA GLN A 100 4.01 -16.90 12.34
C GLN A 100 3.84 -16.52 10.87
N GLU A 101 2.62 -16.53 10.35
CA GLU A 101 2.31 -16.21 8.94
C GLU A 101 2.73 -14.78 8.57
N ILE A 102 2.63 -13.83 9.51
CA ILE A 102 3.01 -12.42 9.30
C ILE A 102 4.43 -12.10 9.78
N GLY A 103 5.21 -13.12 10.20
CA GLY A 103 6.60 -12.97 10.62
C GLY A 103 6.79 -12.11 11.88
N ARG A 104 5.93 -12.27 12.89
CA ARG A 104 5.97 -11.55 14.16
C ARG A 104 6.24 -12.48 15.33
N ASP A 105 6.72 -11.88 16.42
CA ASP A 105 6.94 -12.58 17.68
C ASP A 105 5.61 -13.05 18.28
N ALA A 106 5.66 -14.18 19.00
CA ALA A 106 4.48 -14.74 19.66
C ALA A 106 3.87 -13.73 20.65
N GLY A 107 2.55 -13.54 20.56
CA GLY A 107 1.79 -12.61 21.39
C GLY A 107 1.55 -11.25 20.73
N PHE A 108 2.12 -11.00 19.53
CA PHE A 108 1.92 -9.76 18.82
C PHE A 108 0.43 -9.53 18.48
N ILE A 109 -0.23 -10.50 17.85
CA ILE A 109 -1.65 -10.40 17.53
C ILE A 109 -2.52 -10.32 18.79
N GLU A 110 -2.13 -10.99 19.88
CA GLU A 110 -2.86 -10.87 21.15
C GLU A 110 -2.86 -9.41 21.65
N SER A 111 -1.70 -8.75 21.64
CA SER A 111 -1.59 -7.33 22.00
C SER A 111 -2.32 -6.40 21.03
N VAL A 112 -2.36 -6.73 19.73
CA VAL A 112 -3.17 -6.00 18.74
C VAL A 112 -4.66 -6.13 19.04
N GLU A 113 -5.14 -7.34 19.33
CA GLU A 113 -6.56 -7.60 19.65
C GLU A 113 -6.98 -6.96 20.97
N ALA A 114 -6.07 -6.88 21.94
CA ALA A 114 -6.26 -6.17 23.20
C ALA A 114 -6.26 -4.64 23.05
N GLY A 115 -5.69 -4.13 21.95
CA GLY A 115 -5.53 -2.69 21.70
C GLY A 115 -4.30 -2.07 22.36
N ASP A 116 -3.39 -2.88 22.90
CA ASP A 116 -2.11 -2.44 23.46
C ASP A 116 -1.13 -2.01 22.35
N ILE A 117 -1.29 -2.60 21.16
CA ILE A 117 -0.55 -2.24 19.95
C ILE A 117 -1.48 -1.57 18.94
N ASP A 118 -1.14 -0.34 18.55
CA ASP A 118 -1.85 0.37 17.49
C ASP A 118 -1.24 0.07 16.12
N LEU A 119 -2.00 -0.64 15.28
CA LEU A 119 -1.59 -1.01 13.93
C LEU A 119 -1.35 0.20 13.00
N VAL A 120 -1.86 1.40 13.31
CA VAL A 120 -1.61 2.57 12.45
C VAL A 120 -0.14 3.02 12.46
N GLU A 121 0.60 2.62 13.50
CA GLU A 121 2.03 2.92 13.68
C GLU A 121 2.94 1.87 13.04
N TYR A 122 2.36 0.82 12.44
CA TYR A 122 3.07 -0.25 11.75
C TYR A 122 3.05 -0.05 10.23
N PRO A 123 3.97 -0.70 9.49
CA PRO A 123 4.01 -0.62 8.04
C PRO A 123 2.69 -1.08 7.39
N VAL A 124 2.29 -0.44 6.29
CA VAL A 124 1.15 -0.84 5.46
C VAL A 124 1.24 -2.31 5.07
N GLN A 125 2.45 -2.80 4.77
CA GLN A 125 2.71 -4.19 4.44
C GLN A 125 2.16 -5.17 5.49
N LEU A 126 2.24 -4.83 6.79
CA LEU A 126 1.70 -5.69 7.85
C LEU A 126 0.18 -5.87 7.71
N ALA A 127 -0.55 -4.82 7.35
CA ALA A 127 -1.99 -4.93 7.11
C ALA A 127 -2.28 -5.79 5.87
N LEU A 128 -1.45 -5.69 4.83
CA LEU A 128 -1.55 -6.56 3.65
C LEU A 128 -1.28 -8.03 4.00
N ASP A 129 -0.29 -8.29 4.84
CA ASP A 129 0.08 -9.64 5.29
C ASP A 129 -1.00 -10.26 6.18
N ILE A 130 -1.58 -9.49 7.11
CA ILE A 130 -2.73 -9.93 7.92
C ILE A 130 -3.92 -10.27 7.01
N ALA A 131 -4.24 -9.39 6.05
CA ALA A 131 -5.34 -9.63 5.14
C ALA A 131 -5.11 -10.88 4.28
N ARG A 132 -3.90 -11.06 3.77
CA ARG A 132 -3.50 -12.25 3.00
C ARG A 132 -3.61 -13.53 3.83
N SER A 133 -3.05 -13.54 5.02
CA SER A 133 -3.04 -14.70 5.93
C SER A 133 -4.45 -15.10 6.35
N THR A 134 -5.34 -14.12 6.54
CA THR A 134 -6.75 -14.34 6.87
C THR A 134 -7.65 -14.51 5.65
N GLN A 135 -7.11 -14.51 4.43
CA GLN A 135 -7.85 -14.55 3.17
C GLN A 135 -8.98 -13.52 3.10
N SER A 136 -8.71 -12.33 3.63
CA SER A 136 -9.67 -11.24 3.76
C SER A 136 -9.31 -10.04 2.90
N SER A 137 -10.23 -9.08 2.81
CA SER A 137 -10.04 -7.89 2.00
C SER A 137 -9.05 -6.91 2.66
N ALA A 138 -7.87 -6.78 2.05
CA ALA A 138 -6.86 -5.80 2.45
C ALA A 138 -7.41 -4.36 2.41
N SER A 139 -8.27 -4.06 1.43
CA SER A 139 -8.86 -2.73 1.28
C SER A 139 -9.80 -2.38 2.45
N ARG A 140 -10.56 -3.35 2.97
CA ARG A 140 -11.41 -3.15 4.16
C ARG A 140 -10.60 -2.96 5.43
N LEU A 141 -9.55 -3.76 5.64
CA LEU A 141 -8.66 -3.58 6.79
C LEU A 141 -7.98 -2.19 6.75
N LEU A 142 -7.46 -1.78 5.60
CA LEU A 142 -6.86 -0.46 5.43
C LEU A 142 -7.87 0.68 5.68
N LYS A 143 -9.15 0.52 5.31
CA LYS A 143 -10.20 1.49 5.67
C LYS A 143 -10.42 1.62 7.16
N VAL A 144 -10.42 0.51 7.89
CA VAL A 144 -10.51 0.52 9.36
C VAL A 144 -9.34 1.30 9.96
N LEU A 145 -8.12 1.04 9.46
CA LEU A 145 -6.91 1.73 9.90
C LEU A 145 -6.89 3.22 9.50
N GLU A 146 -7.39 3.57 8.31
CA GLU A 146 -7.54 4.95 7.87
C GLU A 146 -8.44 5.75 8.82
N GLN A 147 -9.58 5.17 9.21
CA GLN A 147 -10.50 5.78 10.16
C GLN A 147 -9.87 5.94 11.55
N ALA A 148 -9.08 4.95 12.00
CA ALA A 148 -8.36 5.04 13.26
C ALA A 148 -7.26 6.12 13.24
N ALA A 149 -6.50 6.21 12.14
CA ALA A 149 -5.45 7.21 11.95
C ALA A 149 -5.99 8.65 11.92
N LYS A 150 -7.25 8.85 11.50
CA LYS A 150 -7.93 10.16 11.50
C LYS A 150 -8.44 10.60 12.87
N ARG A 151 -8.62 9.67 13.81
CA ARG A 151 -9.21 9.93 15.15
C ARG A 151 -8.18 10.15 16.24
N SER A 152 -6.91 9.85 15.97
CA SER A 152 -5.78 9.91 16.90
C SER A 152 -4.87 11.08 16.56
#